data_AF-A0A075IA68-F1
#
_entry.id   AF-A0A075IA68-F1
#
_cell.length_a   1.000
_cell.length_b   1.000
_cell.length_c   1.000
_cell.angle_alpha   90.00
_cell.angle_beta   90.00
_cell.angle_gamma   90.00
#
_symmetry.space_group_name_H-M   'P 1'
#
loop_
_entity.id
_entity.type
_entity.pdbx_description
1 polymer ?
#
loop_
_entity_poly.entity_id
_entity_poly.type
_entity_poly.pdbx_seq_one_letter_code
_entity_poly.pdbx_strand_id
1 'polypeptide(L)'
;MSLMQFSKIESSYTSKDGCRLVWKGVEEDDLETIILNKKELEQLIDLLKGDSAGEVELEDQVSRIMVNLDVTEFNLKDHDLLEVKTADLQKHVLDYAKIPHIPQYIHINPKEYYPSITIRKYDEPKKLMRQNLLKYHFLKRF
;
A
#
# COMPACT_ATOMS: atom_id res chain seq x y z
N MET A 1 16.14 -6.23 -18.35
CA MET A 1 15.79 -4.85 -17.96
C MET A 1 14.28 -4.79 -17.95
N SER A 2 13.66 -4.74 -16.76
CA SER A 2 12.22 -4.48 -16.68
C SER A 2 12.00 -3.05 -17.18
N LEU A 3 11.15 -2.89 -18.20
CA LEU A 3 10.76 -1.58 -18.72
C LEU A 3 9.72 -1.00 -17.77
N MET A 4 10.18 -0.36 -16.71
CA MET A 4 9.33 0.38 -15.78
C MET A 4 8.79 1.64 -16.47
N GLN A 5 7.48 1.82 -16.43
CA GLN A 5 6.82 3.02 -16.97
C GLN A 5 6.09 3.77 -15.87
N PHE A 6 6.26 5.09 -15.85
CA PHE A 6 5.48 5.95 -14.98
C PHE A 6 3.98 5.76 -15.28
N SER A 7 3.20 5.48 -14.25
CA SER A 7 1.78 5.15 -14.37
C SER A 7 0.88 6.24 -13.83
N LYS A 8 1.13 6.71 -12.59
CA LYS A 8 0.23 7.65 -11.92
C LYS A 8 0.88 8.31 -10.71
N ILE A 9 0.23 9.38 -10.25
CA ILE A 9 0.47 10.03 -8.97
C ILE A 9 -0.72 9.78 -8.04
N GLU A 10 -0.45 9.49 -6.78
CA GLU A 10 -1.44 9.23 -5.74
C GLU A 10 -1.11 10.00 -4.46
N SER A 11 -2.08 10.09 -3.54
CA SER A 11 -1.83 10.69 -2.23
C SER A 11 -0.90 9.83 -1.39
N SER A 12 -0.02 10.47 -0.62
CA SER A 12 0.83 9.74 0.33
C SER A 12 0.00 9.19 1.50
N TYR A 13 0.35 7.99 1.96
CA TYR A 13 -0.22 7.41 3.19
C TYR A 13 0.41 8.02 4.45
N THR A 14 1.63 8.54 4.34
CA THR A 14 2.45 9.01 5.47
C THR A 14 2.40 10.52 5.64
N SER A 15 2.07 11.27 4.58
CA SER A 15 1.99 12.73 4.62
C SER A 15 0.76 13.23 3.86
N LYS A 16 0.02 14.17 4.46
CA LYS A 16 -1.16 14.80 3.84
C LYS A 16 -0.81 15.66 2.64
N ASP A 17 0.38 16.27 2.69
CA ASP A 17 0.85 17.24 1.71
C ASP A 17 1.93 16.65 0.78
N GLY A 18 2.19 15.34 0.88
CA GLY A 18 3.11 14.63 0.00
C GLY A 18 2.39 13.91 -1.13
N CYS A 19 3.13 13.13 -1.91
CA CYS A 19 2.56 12.29 -2.96
C CYS A 19 3.31 10.96 -3.08
N ARG A 20 2.71 10.04 -3.85
CA ARG A 20 3.36 8.83 -4.34
C ARG A 20 3.38 8.84 -5.85
N LEU A 21 4.54 8.64 -6.43
CA LEU A 21 4.73 8.44 -7.85
C LEU A 21 4.87 6.94 -8.09
N VAL A 22 4.05 6.38 -8.98
CA VAL A 22 3.94 4.92 -9.18
C VAL A 22 4.43 4.56 -10.58
N TRP A 23 5.37 3.62 -10.64
CA TRP A 23 5.83 2.95 -11.86
C TRP A 23 5.27 1.53 -11.93
N LYS A 24 5.04 1.08 -13.16
CA LYS A 24 4.59 -0.27 -13.48
C LYS A 24 5.56 -0.92 -14.44
N GLY A 25 5.97 -2.14 -14.12
CA GLY A 25 6.69 -3.00 -15.04
C GLY A 25 5.74 -3.72 -16.01
N VAL A 26 6.29 -4.70 -16.71
CA VAL A 26 5.55 -5.50 -17.70
C VAL A 26 4.59 -6.49 -17.03
N GLU A 27 4.93 -6.94 -15.82
CA GLU A 27 4.14 -7.88 -15.03
C GLU A 27 3.24 -7.12 -14.03
N GLU A 28 2.07 -7.69 -13.71
CA GLU A 28 1.07 -7.02 -12.84
C GLU A 28 1.58 -6.74 -11.42
N ASP A 29 2.49 -7.58 -10.93
CA ASP A 29 3.07 -7.48 -9.60
C ASP A 29 4.32 -6.58 -9.55
N ASP A 30 4.82 -6.12 -10.72
CA ASP A 30 6.03 -5.30 -10.82
C ASP A 30 5.66 -3.83 -10.63
N LEU A 31 5.66 -3.38 -9.37
CA LEU A 31 5.27 -2.03 -8.96
C LEU A 31 6.41 -1.38 -8.17
N GLU A 32 6.81 -0.20 -8.61
CA GLU A 32 7.79 0.63 -7.93
C GLU A 32 7.13 1.94 -7.50
N THR A 33 7.40 2.40 -6.28
CA THR A 33 6.71 3.57 -5.72
C THR A 33 7.66 4.51 -5.00
N ILE A 34 7.74 5.74 -5.50
CA ILE A 34 8.55 6.81 -4.90
C ILE A 34 7.63 7.69 -4.06
N ILE A 35 7.97 7.89 -2.81
CA ILE A 35 7.21 8.75 -1.89
C ILE A 35 7.94 10.09 -1.76
N LEU A 36 7.25 11.18 -2.07
CA LEU A 36 7.76 12.53 -1.87
C LEU A 36 7.05 13.19 -0.69
N ASN A 37 7.82 13.81 0.19
CA ASN A 37 7.29 14.69 1.21
C ASN A 37 6.83 16.02 0.59
N LYS A 38 6.24 16.89 1.44
CA LYS A 38 5.71 18.18 1.00
C LYS A 38 6.77 19.06 0.31
N LYS A 39 7.94 19.18 0.94
CA LYS A 39 9.00 20.06 0.48
C LYS A 39 9.55 19.60 -0.87
N GLU A 40 9.78 18.30 -1.00
CA GLU A 40 10.25 17.68 -2.26
C GLU A 40 9.22 17.84 -3.37
N LEU A 41 7.93 17.64 -3.07
CA LEU A 41 6.85 17.85 -4.03
C LEU A 41 6.75 19.32 -4.46
N GLU A 42 6.83 20.27 -3.53
CA GLU A 42 6.81 21.71 -3.84
C GLU A 42 7.99 22.10 -4.75
N GLN A 43 9.21 21.63 -4.44
CA GLN A 43 10.39 21.87 -5.27
C GLN A 43 10.24 21.28 -6.67
N LEU A 44 9.73 20.05 -6.78
CA LEU A 44 9.47 19.41 -8.07
C LEU A 44 8.43 20.20 -8.87
N ILE A 45 7.35 20.66 -8.24
CA ILE A 45 6.31 21.49 -8.88
C ILE A 45 6.92 22.79 -9.42
N ASP A 46 7.78 23.45 -8.65
CA ASP A 46 8.38 24.72 -9.06
C ASP A 46 9.28 24.56 -10.29
N LEU A 47 10.11 23.50 -10.34
CA LEU A 47 10.90 23.16 -11.53
C LEU A 47 10.01 22.86 -12.74
N LEU A 48 8.99 22.03 -12.55
CA LEU A 48 8.07 21.66 -13.63
C LEU A 48 7.20 22.83 -14.11
N LYS A 49 6.94 23.86 -13.29
CA LYS A 49 6.24 25.09 -13.74
C LYS A 49 7.15 26.07 -14.47
N GLY A 50 8.43 26.10 -14.09
CA GLY A 50 9.41 27.03 -14.64
C GLY A 50 9.92 26.63 -16.01
N ASP A 51 9.52 25.47 -16.54
CA ASP A 51 10.15 24.81 -17.70
C ASP A 51 11.68 24.86 -17.60
N SER A 52 12.19 24.64 -16.38
CA SER A 52 13.61 24.80 -16.04
C SER A 52 14.23 23.46 -15.70
N ALA A 53 15.50 23.31 -16.07
CA ALA A 53 16.29 22.17 -15.64
C ALA A 53 16.77 22.38 -14.19
N GLY A 54 16.78 21.32 -13.40
CA GLY A 54 17.18 21.38 -12.01
C GLY A 54 17.20 20.02 -11.33
N GLU A 55 17.48 20.05 -10.04
CA GLU A 55 17.61 18.86 -9.21
C GLU A 55 16.79 19.03 -7.94
N VAL A 56 16.11 17.96 -7.53
CA VAL A 56 15.46 17.84 -6.21
C VAL A 56 16.21 16.77 -5.42
N GLU A 57 16.85 17.18 -4.33
CA GLU A 57 17.46 16.27 -3.37
C GLU A 57 16.39 15.72 -2.41
N LEU A 58 16.36 14.39 -2.22
CA LEU A 58 15.42 13.74 -1.34
C LEU A 58 15.94 13.65 0.10
N GLU A 59 15.04 13.38 1.05
CA GLU A 59 15.33 13.35 2.50
C GLU A 59 16.51 12.45 2.90
N ASP A 60 16.79 11.39 2.14
CA ASP A 60 17.90 10.47 2.39
C ASP A 60 19.28 11.03 2.01
N GLN A 61 19.34 12.23 1.41
CA GLN A 61 20.54 12.95 0.96
C GLN A 61 21.38 12.21 -0.10
N VAL A 62 20.88 11.10 -0.63
CA VAL A 62 21.55 10.28 -1.64
C VAL A 62 20.72 10.28 -2.92
N SER A 63 19.42 10.07 -2.77
CA SER A 63 18.47 9.99 -3.87
C SER A 63 18.14 11.38 -4.41
N ARG A 64 18.04 11.48 -5.73
CA ARG A 64 17.90 12.75 -6.46
C ARG A 64 16.94 12.58 -7.63
N ILE A 65 16.14 13.62 -7.88
CA ILE A 65 15.32 13.75 -9.08
C ILE A 65 15.95 14.82 -9.96
N MET A 66 16.41 14.43 -11.14
CA MET A 66 16.96 15.34 -12.14
C MET A 66 15.88 15.68 -13.15
N VAL A 67 15.43 16.93 -13.14
CA VAL A 67 14.44 17.44 -14.08
C VAL A 67 15.19 18.10 -15.23
N ASN A 68 15.06 17.53 -16.43
CA ASN A 68 15.48 18.18 -17.67
C ASN A 68 14.26 18.57 -18.50
N LEU A 69 14.47 19.17 -19.67
CA LEU A 69 13.37 19.60 -20.56
C LEU A 69 12.63 18.42 -21.20
N ASP A 70 13.35 17.34 -21.53
CA ASP A 70 12.81 16.20 -22.26
C ASP A 70 12.46 15.03 -21.34
N VAL A 71 13.39 14.69 -20.43
CA VAL A 71 13.32 13.51 -19.56
C VAL A 71 13.63 13.90 -18.12
N THR A 72 12.81 13.42 -17.20
CA THR A 72 13.06 13.47 -15.77
C THR A 72 13.57 12.12 -15.31
N GLU A 73 14.71 12.13 -14.64
CA GLU A 73 15.42 10.95 -14.16
C GLU A 73 15.32 10.88 -12.63
N PHE A 74 15.04 9.69 -12.11
CA PHE A 74 14.98 9.40 -10.68
C PHE A 74 16.14 8.48 -10.34
N ASN A 75 17.18 9.06 -9.73
CA ASN A 75 18.34 8.34 -9.25
C ASN A 75 18.13 8.06 -7.76
N LEU A 76 17.58 6.89 -7.46
CA LEU A 76 17.23 6.50 -6.10
C LEU A 76 18.25 5.51 -5.56
N LYS A 77 18.52 5.61 -4.27
CA LYS A 77 19.36 4.66 -3.56
C LYS A 77 18.75 3.25 -3.63
N ASP A 78 19.56 2.27 -4.03
CA ASP A 78 19.18 0.85 -4.10
C ASP A 78 18.06 0.51 -5.12
N HIS A 79 17.75 1.40 -6.06
CA HIS A 79 16.84 1.11 -7.19
C HIS A 79 17.55 1.31 -8.54
N ASP A 80 17.00 0.67 -9.57
CA ASP A 80 17.38 0.94 -10.95
C ASP A 80 16.96 2.38 -11.35
N LEU A 81 17.65 2.95 -12.34
CA LEU A 81 17.31 4.25 -12.88
C LEU A 81 15.87 4.24 -13.44
N LEU A 82 15.03 5.13 -12.95
CA LEU A 82 13.69 5.33 -13.47
C LEU A 82 13.62 6.63 -14.27
N GLU A 83 12.99 6.56 -15.43
CA GLU A 83 12.86 7.69 -16.34
C GLU A 83 11.40 7.91 -16.70
N VAL A 84 11.05 9.18 -16.94
CA VAL A 84 9.75 9.57 -17.45
C VAL A 84 9.91 10.81 -18.32
N LYS A 85 9.11 10.92 -19.37
CA LYS A 85 9.06 12.16 -20.16
C LYS A 85 8.60 13.30 -19.26
N THR A 86 9.34 14.40 -19.26
CA THR A 86 9.06 15.53 -18.37
C THR A 86 7.66 16.09 -18.61
N ALA A 87 7.20 16.16 -19.86
CA ALA A 87 5.84 16.59 -20.19
C ALA A 87 4.74 15.70 -19.56
N ASP A 88 4.96 14.38 -19.52
CA ASP A 88 4.01 13.44 -18.92
C ASP A 88 3.99 13.63 -17.40
N LEU A 89 5.16 13.72 -16.77
CA LEU A 89 5.28 13.97 -15.34
C LEU A 89 4.66 15.33 -14.95
N GLN A 90 4.96 16.39 -15.70
CA GLN A 90 4.44 17.74 -15.52
C GLN A 90 2.91 17.74 -15.49
N LYS A 91 2.27 17.08 -16.47
CA LYS A 91 0.81 16.96 -16.51
C LYS A 91 0.26 16.32 -15.24
N HIS A 92 0.80 15.18 -14.83
CA HIS A 92 0.30 14.44 -13.66
C HIS A 92 0.53 15.20 -12.34
N VAL A 93 1.75 15.73 -12.13
CA VAL A 93 2.13 16.44 -10.90
C VAL A 93 1.35 17.74 -10.75
N LEU A 94 1.21 18.53 -11.83
CA LEU A 94 0.48 19.79 -11.77
C LEU A 94 -1.03 19.60 -11.63
N ASP A 95 -1.60 18.54 -12.22
CA ASP A 95 -3.01 18.22 -12.02
C ASP A 95 -3.27 17.76 -10.58
N TYR A 96 -2.37 16.97 -10.00
CA TYR A 96 -2.43 16.60 -8.58
C TYR A 96 -2.38 17.83 -7.67
N ALA A 97 -1.46 18.77 -7.93
CA ALA A 97 -1.28 19.98 -7.13
C ALA A 97 -2.50 20.94 -7.13
N LYS A 98 -3.42 20.82 -8.10
CA LYS A 98 -4.67 21.61 -8.12
C LYS A 98 -5.72 21.09 -7.15
N ILE A 99 -5.61 19.84 -6.72
CA ILE A 99 -6.62 19.19 -5.88
C ILE A 99 -6.37 19.59 -4.42
N PRO A 100 -7.32 20.25 -3.74
CA PRO A 100 -7.17 20.56 -2.32
C PRO A 100 -7.17 19.25 -1.52
N HIS A 101 -6.03 18.91 -0.90
CA HIS A 101 -5.88 17.75 -0.03
C HIS A 101 -6.50 18.03 1.34
N ILE A 102 -7.83 18.02 1.41
CA ILE A 102 -8.57 18.19 2.66
C ILE A 102 -8.40 16.91 3.49
N PRO A 103 -7.97 16.98 4.75
CA PRO A 103 -7.85 15.80 5.61
C PRO A 103 -9.23 15.15 5.81
N GLN A 104 -9.38 13.91 5.34
CA GLN A 104 -10.52 13.07 5.73
C GLN A 104 -10.23 12.49 7.11
N TYR A 105 -10.93 13.00 8.13
CA TYR A 105 -10.89 12.43 9.47
C TYR A 105 -11.68 11.11 9.47
N ILE A 106 -10.98 9.98 9.57
CA ILE A 106 -11.64 8.71 9.84
C ILE A 106 -11.89 8.64 11.34
N HIS A 107 -13.15 8.80 11.75
CA HIS A 107 -13.58 8.48 13.12
C HIS A 107 -13.58 6.97 13.30
N ILE A 108 -12.50 6.42 13.86
CA ILE A 108 -12.49 5.03 14.32
C ILE A 108 -13.16 4.99 15.68
N ASN A 109 -14.43 4.57 15.70
CA ASN A 109 -15.08 4.20 16.95
C ASN A 109 -14.55 2.81 17.34
N PRO A 110 -13.83 2.65 18.46
CA PRO A 110 -13.46 1.32 18.92
C PRO A 110 -14.76 0.55 19.20
N LYS A 111 -15.01 -0.51 18.43
CA LYS A 111 -15.97 -1.53 18.87
C LYS A 111 -15.30 -2.23 20.05
N GLU A 112 -15.75 -1.93 21.25
CA GLU A 112 -15.35 -2.67 22.45
C GLU A 112 -15.72 -4.13 22.24
N TYR A 113 -14.70 -4.95 21.97
CA TYR A 113 -14.87 -6.38 21.91
C TYR A 113 -14.93 -6.88 23.35
N TYR A 114 -16.15 -7.16 23.81
CA TYR A 114 -16.38 -7.91 25.03
C TYR A 114 -16.42 -9.39 24.64
N PRO A 115 -15.36 -10.19 24.90
CA PRO A 115 -15.46 -11.63 24.77
C PRO A 115 -16.49 -12.11 25.78
N SER A 116 -17.74 -12.30 25.33
CA SER A 116 -18.78 -12.95 26.12
C SER A 116 -18.23 -14.33 26.46
N ILE A 117 -17.99 -14.55 27.75
CA ILE A 117 -17.55 -15.81 28.33
C ILE A 117 -18.44 -16.90 27.72
N THR A 118 -17.88 -17.70 26.80
CA THR A 118 -18.58 -18.87 26.31
C THR A 118 -18.48 -19.90 27.44
N ILE A 119 -19.42 -19.83 28.38
CA ILE A 119 -19.63 -20.91 29.33
C ILE A 119 -20.03 -22.10 28.47
N ARG A 120 -19.08 -23.02 28.26
CA ARG A 120 -19.41 -24.36 27.77
C ARG A 120 -20.36 -24.94 28.81
N LYS A 121 -21.66 -24.94 28.52
CA LYS A 121 -22.61 -25.78 29.26
C LYS A 121 -22.16 -27.20 28.99
N TYR A 122 -21.51 -27.81 29.98
CA TYR A 122 -21.37 -29.26 30.01
C TYR A 122 -22.80 -29.80 30.07
N ASP A 123 -23.29 -30.36 28.97
CA ASP A 123 -24.50 -31.17 29.01
C ASP A 123 -24.23 -32.34 29.95
N GLU A 124 -24.90 -32.33 31.10
CA GLU A 124 -24.90 -33.43 32.05
C GLU A 124 -25.32 -34.75 31.36
N PRO A 125 -24.76 -35.88 31.78
CA PRO A 125 -24.95 -37.15 31.09
C PRO A 125 -26.42 -37.58 31.10
N LYS A 126 -27.00 -37.78 29.91
CA LYS A 126 -28.32 -38.40 29.74
C LYS A 126 -28.34 -39.76 30.45
N LYS A 127 -29.10 -39.79 31.54
CA LYS A 127 -29.45 -40.96 32.36
C LYS A 127 -29.93 -42.10 31.45
N LEU A 128 -29.12 -43.15 31.38
CA LEU A 128 -29.40 -44.41 30.69
C LEU A 128 -30.60 -45.10 31.36
N MET A 129 -31.78 -45.10 30.73
CA MET A 129 -32.85 -46.04 31.08
C MET A 129 -32.83 -47.24 30.14
N ARG A 130 -32.57 -48.41 30.75
CA ARG A 130 -32.62 -49.76 30.19
C ARG A 130 -33.99 -50.08 29.58
N GLN A 131 -34.01 -50.81 28.47
CA GLN A 131 -34.47 -52.20 28.43
C GLN A 131 -34.34 -52.86 27.05
N ASN A 132 -33.59 -53.96 27.03
CA ASN A 132 -33.82 -55.25 26.36
C ASN A 132 -34.08 -55.32 24.85
N LEU A 133 -33.17 -55.99 24.14
CA LEU A 133 -33.44 -57.14 23.24
C LEU A 133 -32.08 -57.68 22.77
N LEU A 134 -31.54 -58.70 23.45
CA LEU A 134 -31.66 -60.13 23.13
C LEU A 134 -30.58 -60.62 22.15
N LYS A 135 -29.64 -61.36 22.75
CA LYS A 135 -29.06 -62.65 22.33
C LYS A 135 -28.26 -62.75 21.03
N TYR A 136 -27.36 -63.74 21.12
CA TYR A 136 -26.59 -64.45 20.09
C TYR A 136 -25.30 -63.71 19.69
N HIS A 137 -24.11 -64.30 19.74
CA HIS A 137 -23.65 -65.67 20.04
C HIS A 137 -22.10 -65.62 20.09
N PHE A 138 -21.47 -66.44 20.95
CA PHE A 138 -20.22 -67.24 20.74
C PHE A 138 -19.03 -66.61 19.97
N LEU A 139 -17.76 -66.63 20.39
CA LEU A 139 -16.90 -67.67 21.00
C LEU A 139 -15.74 -66.96 21.76
N LYS A 140 -15.39 -67.29 23.00
CA LYS A 140 -14.52 -68.40 23.50
C LYS A 140 -13.09 -68.46 22.92
N ARG A 141 -12.11 -68.34 23.85
CA ARG A 141 -10.74 -68.93 23.89
C ARG A 141 -9.79 -68.46 22.77
N PHE A 142 -8.59 -67.97 23.07
CA PHE A 142 -7.59 -68.46 24.01
C PHE A 142 -6.92 -67.34 24.81
#